data_AF-A0A975WDU5-F1
#
_entry.id   AF-A0A975WDU5-F1
#
_cell.length_a   1.000
_cell.length_b   1.000
_cell.length_c   1.000
_cell.angle_alpha   90.00
_cell.angle_beta   90.00
_cell.angle_gamma   90.00
#
_symmetry.space_group_name_H-M   'P 1'
#
loop_
_entity.id
_entity.type
_entity.pdbx_description
1 polymer ?
#
loop_
_entity_poly.entity_id
_entity_poly.type
_entity_poly.pdbx_seq_one_letter_code
_entity_poly.pdbx_strand_id
1 'polypeptide(L)'
;MHLPLPLIITLAASAFLAGCKEEAENHTVDYFTANPVERAAMLESCEVSDRASEEANCVNADLAEQQAQRDQYREGFQKTFGDPSFD
;
A
#
# COMPACT_ATOMS: atom_id res chain seq x y z
N MET A 1 -43.86 0.64 -1.05
CA MET A 1 -43.11 1.91 -1.00
C MET A 1 -42.37 2.03 -2.33
N HIS A 2 -42.79 2.92 -3.22
CA HIS A 2 -42.12 3.12 -4.52
C HIS A 2 -41.05 4.20 -4.30
N LEU A 3 -39.77 3.81 -4.33
CA LEU A 3 -38.68 4.79 -4.27
C LEU A 3 -38.74 5.63 -5.56
N PRO A 4 -38.74 6.97 -5.47
CA PRO A 4 -38.82 7.81 -6.66
C PRO A 4 -37.55 7.60 -7.50
N LEU A 5 -37.73 7.34 -8.80
CA LEU A 5 -36.66 7.18 -9.80
C LEU A 5 -35.50 8.20 -9.68
N PRO A 6 -35.73 9.50 -9.41
CA PRO A 6 -34.62 10.45 -9.21
C PRO A 6 -33.75 10.13 -7.99
N LEU A 7 -34.32 9.57 -6.91
CA LEU A 7 -33.59 9.23 -5.70
C LEU A 7 -32.64 8.04 -5.92
N ILE A 8 -33.04 7.08 -6.75
CA ILE A 8 -32.21 5.93 -7.13
C ILE A 8 -30.99 6.39 -7.95
N ILE A 9 -31.20 7.33 -8.88
CA ILE A 9 -30.12 7.90 -9.71
C ILE A 9 -29.12 8.67 -8.84
N THR A 10 -29.59 9.46 -7.87
CA THR A 10 -28.70 10.20 -6.97
C THR A 10 -27.89 9.28 -6.05
N LEU A 11 -28.46 8.17 -5.57
CA LEU A 11 -27.72 7.20 -4.75
C LEU A 11 -26.67 6.42 -5.56
N ALA A 12 -26.95 6.12 -6.82
CA ALA A 12 -25.98 5.44 -7.68
C ALA A 12 -24.78 6.35 -7.98
N ALA A 13 -25.02 7.64 -8.25
CA ALA A 13 -23.97 8.59 -8.60
C ALA A 13 -22.96 8.84 -7.46
N SER A 14 -23.39 8.85 -6.19
CA SER A 14 -22.48 9.02 -5.06
C SER A 14 -21.54 7.82 -4.84
N ALA A 15 -21.95 6.61 -5.24
CA ALA A 15 -21.10 5.43 -5.19
C ALA A 15 -19.95 5.46 -6.23
N PHE A 16 -20.16 6.10 -7.39
CA PHE A 16 -19.12 6.27 -8.40
C PHE A 16 -18.09 7.33 -8.02
N LEU A 17 -18.50 8.38 -7.30
CA LEU A 17 -17.61 9.45 -6.84
C LEU A 17 -16.62 8.99 -5.75
N ALA A 18 -16.95 7.93 -4.99
CA ALA A 18 -16.02 7.32 -4.04
C ALA A 18 -14.84 6.59 -4.73
N GLY A 19 -14.95 6.31 -6.04
CA GLY A 19 -13.88 5.69 -6.84
C GLY A 19 -12.88 6.68 -7.44
N CYS A 20 -13.17 7.98 -7.41
CA CYS A 20 -12.23 9.03 -7.77
C CYS A 20 -11.50 9.49 -6.50
N LYS A 21 -10.59 8.65 -6.01
CA LYS A 21 -9.66 9.06 -4.96
C LYS A 21 -8.80 10.18 -5.57
N GLU A 22 -8.87 11.39 -5.03
CA GLU A 22 -7.90 12.45 -5.32
C GLU A 22 -6.51 11.81 -5.30
N GLU A 23 -5.69 12.09 -6.32
CA GLU A 23 -4.33 11.59 -6.45
C GLU A 23 -3.66 11.66 -5.08
N ALA A 24 -3.48 10.49 -4.44
CA ALA A 24 -2.99 10.42 -3.08
C ALA A 24 -1.63 11.11 -3.05
N GLU A 25 -1.37 11.91 -2.02
CA GLU A 25 -0.06 12.53 -1.84
C GLU A 25 1.03 11.45 -2.00
N ASN A 26 2.04 11.73 -2.83
CA ASN A 26 3.13 10.80 -3.04
C ASN A 26 3.99 10.75 -1.77
N HIS A 27 4.03 9.60 -1.13
CA HIS A 27 4.82 9.32 0.05
C HIS A 27 6.12 8.61 -0.32
N THR A 28 7.18 8.87 0.45
CA THR A 28 8.51 8.28 0.23
C THR A 28 8.61 6.85 0.77
N VAL A 29 9.69 6.16 0.41
CA VAL A 29 10.04 4.86 1.02
C VAL A 29 10.18 5.00 2.53
N ASP A 30 10.89 6.03 3.02
CA ASP A 30 11.08 6.28 4.46
C ASP A 30 9.74 6.43 5.21
N TYR A 31 8.75 7.08 4.58
CA TYR A 31 7.41 7.17 5.15
C TYR A 31 6.81 5.77 5.35
N PHE A 32 6.79 4.92 4.32
CA PHE A 32 6.24 3.57 4.43
C PHE A 32 7.07 2.63 5.32
N THR A 33 8.37 2.88 5.47
CA THR A 33 9.21 2.18 6.44
C THR A 33 8.81 2.53 7.88
N ALA A 34 8.57 3.81 8.16
CA ALA A 34 8.14 4.28 9.48
C ALA A 34 6.66 3.97 9.80
N ASN A 35 5.83 3.75 8.79
CA ASN A 35 4.38 3.61 8.89
C ASN A 35 3.91 2.27 8.29
N PRO A 36 4.08 1.14 9.01
CA PRO A 36 3.83 -0.20 8.47
C PRO A 36 2.34 -0.49 8.22
N VAL A 37 1.43 0.16 8.96
CA VAL A 37 -0.02 -0.01 8.77
C VAL A 37 -0.44 0.63 7.43
N GLU A 38 0.06 1.83 7.18
CA GLU A 38 -0.15 2.59 5.96
C GLU A 38 0.50 1.90 4.75
N ARG A 39 1.68 1.30 4.94
CA ARG A 39 2.31 0.46 3.93
C ARG A 39 1.44 -0.74 3.56
N ALA A 40 0.93 -1.48 4.54
CA ALA A 40 0.07 -2.64 4.29
C ALA A 40 -1.22 -2.24 3.55
N ALA A 41 -1.87 -1.15 3.99
CA ALA A 41 -3.08 -0.65 3.33
C ALA A 41 -2.80 -0.17 1.89
N MET A 42 -1.64 0.45 1.64
CA MET A 42 -1.23 0.84 0.29
C MET A 42 -1.02 -0.40 -0.58
N LEU A 43 -0.27 -1.40 -0.12
CA LEU A 43 -0.02 -2.65 -0.87
C LEU A 43 -1.32 -3.37 -1.23
N GLU A 44 -2.29 -3.46 -0.31
CA GLU A 44 -3.61 -4.03 -0.61
C GLU A 44 -4.33 -3.25 -1.72
N SER A 45 -4.23 -1.92 -1.71
CA SER A 45 -4.80 -1.10 -2.78
C SER A 45 -4.04 -1.21 -4.12
N CYS A 46 -2.75 -1.56 -4.07
CA CYS A 46 -1.92 -1.78 -5.26
C CYS A 46 -2.26 -3.10 -5.97
N GLU A 47 -2.64 -4.16 -5.24
CA GLU A 47 -2.98 -5.46 -5.84
C GLU A 47 -4.18 -5.40 -6.79
N VAL A 48 -5.08 -4.45 -6.58
CA VAL A 48 -6.28 -4.27 -7.40
C VAL A 48 -6.09 -3.29 -8.57
N SER A 49 -4.91 -2.63 -8.67
CA SER A 49 -4.60 -1.68 -9.75
C SER A 49 -3.73 -2.32 -10.83
N ASP A 50 -4.22 -2.30 -12.08
CA ASP A 50 -3.47 -2.75 -13.26
C ASP A 50 -2.20 -1.89 -13.55
N ARG A 51 -2.07 -0.73 -12.90
CA ARG A 51 -0.95 0.21 -13.07
C ARG A 51 -0.11 0.41 -11.81
N ALA A 52 -0.22 -0.48 -10.83
CA ALA A 52 0.54 -0.36 -9.58
C ALA A 52 2.06 -0.17 -9.77
N SER A 53 2.66 -0.75 -10.82
CA SER A 53 4.08 -0.58 -11.12
C SER A 53 4.46 0.83 -11.62
N GLU A 54 3.48 1.63 -12.05
CA GLU A 54 3.65 3.01 -12.52
C GLU A 54 3.30 4.03 -11.42
N GLU A 55 2.63 3.58 -10.35
CA GLU A 55 2.21 4.41 -9.22
C GLU A 55 3.33 4.55 -8.19
N ALA A 56 3.79 5.78 -7.96
CA ALA A 56 4.92 6.06 -7.07
C ALA A 56 4.71 5.52 -5.64
N ASN A 57 3.49 5.62 -5.12
CA ASN A 57 3.14 5.10 -3.80
C ASN A 57 3.23 3.57 -3.73
N CYS A 58 2.81 2.86 -4.77
CA CYS A 58 2.92 1.41 -4.83
C CYS A 58 4.38 0.95 -4.92
N VAL A 59 5.17 1.61 -5.76
CA VAL A 59 6.62 1.34 -5.85
C VAL A 59 7.31 1.60 -4.51
N ASN A 60 7.00 2.73 -3.86
CA ASN A 60 7.64 3.08 -2.59
C ASN A 60 7.22 2.16 -1.43
N ALA A 61 5.94 1.77 -1.39
CA ALA A 61 5.44 0.81 -0.40
C ALA A 61 6.06 -0.59 -0.58
N ASP A 62 6.19 -1.05 -1.82
CA ASP A 62 6.84 -2.34 -2.14
C ASP A 62 8.32 -2.34 -1.76
N LEU A 63 9.05 -1.27 -2.10
CA LEU A 63 10.46 -1.13 -1.70
C LEU A 63 10.64 -1.13 -0.18
N ALA A 64 9.75 -0.45 0.55
CA ALA A 64 9.77 -0.45 2.02
C ALA A 64 9.47 -1.85 2.60
N GLU A 65 8.56 -2.60 1.99
CA GLU A 65 8.23 -3.96 2.41
C GLU A 65 9.40 -4.92 2.18
N GLN A 66 10.06 -4.83 1.02
CA GLN A 66 11.27 -5.59 0.75
C GLN A 66 12.41 -5.25 1.72
N GLN A 67 12.57 -3.97 2.12
CA GLN A 67 13.54 -3.57 3.13
C GLN A 67 13.23 -4.23 4.48
N ALA A 68 11.98 -4.16 4.93
CA ALA A 68 11.55 -4.75 6.20
C ALA A 68 11.81 -6.27 6.24
N GLN A 69 11.52 -6.98 5.15
CA GLN A 69 11.80 -8.42 5.06
C GLN A 69 13.29 -8.72 5.13
N ARG A 70 14.13 -7.96 4.41
CA ARG A 70 15.59 -8.12 4.48
C ARG A 70 16.13 -7.89 5.89
N ASP A 71 15.59 -6.89 6.60
CA ASP A 71 15.98 -6.62 7.98
C ASP A 71 15.59 -7.78 8.90
N GLN A 72 14.37 -8.30 8.78
CA GLN A 72 13.94 -9.49 9.53
C GLN A 72 14.83 -10.71 9.24
N TYR A 73 15.19 -10.94 7.96
CA TYR A 73 16.09 -12.03 7.60
C TYR A 73 17.49 -11.84 8.19
N ARG A 74 18.03 -10.62 8.15
CA ARG A 74 19.33 -10.30 8.73
C ARG A 74 19.34 -10.53 10.24
N GLU A 75 18.33 -10.01 10.94
CA GLU A 75 18.18 -10.21 12.38
C GLU A 75 18.03 -11.69 12.74
N GLY A 76 17.20 -12.42 11.97
CA GLY A 76 17.03 -13.86 12.13
C GLY A 76 18.33 -14.62 11.92
N PHE A 77 19.08 -14.31 10.86
CA PHE A 77 20.37 -14.92 10.57
C PHE A 77 21.38 -14.65 11.68
N GLN A 78 21.53 -13.39 12.10
CA GLN A 78 22.44 -13.00 13.18
C GLN A 78 22.11 -13.71 14.48
N LYS A 79 20.81 -13.84 14.81
CA LYS A 79 20.35 -14.56 16.01
C LYS A 79 20.69 -16.06 15.94
N THR A 80 20.60 -16.68 14.77
CA THR A 80 20.80 -18.12 14.60
C THR A 80 22.28 -18.49 14.43
N PHE A 81 23.05 -17.69 13.70
CA PHE A 81 24.40 -18.04 13.26
C PHE A 81 25.49 -17.08 13.77
N GLY A 82 25.13 -15.95 14.39
CA GLY A 82 26.07 -14.89 14.77
C GLY A 82 26.42 -13.97 13.60
N ASP A 83 27.37 -13.06 13.82
CA ASP A 83 27.88 -12.19 12.75
C ASP A 83 28.66 -13.02 11.73
N PRO A 84 28.42 -12.86 10.43
CA PRO A 84 29.19 -13.56 9.42
C PRO A 84 30.65 -13.08 9.48
N SER A 85 31.58 -14.01 9.68
CA SER A 85 33.00 -13.74 9.48
C SER A 85 33.33 -13.87 8.00
N PHE A 86 33.69 -12.74 7.40
CA PHE A 86 34.31 -12.71 6.07
C PHE A 86 35.74 -12.23 6.29
N ASP A 87 36.59 -13.15 6.75
CA ASP A 87 38.05 -12.93 6.78
C ASP A 87 38.63 -12.91 5.36
#